data_AF-A0A7C6AWX6-F1
#
_entry.id   AF-A0A7C6AWX6-F1
#
_cell.length_a   1.000
_cell.length_b   1.000
_cell.length_c   1.000
_cell.angle_alpha   90.00
_cell.angle_beta   90.00
_cell.angle_gamma   90.00
#
_symmetry.space_group_name_H-M   'P 1'
#
loop_
_entity.id
_entity.type
_entity.pdbx_description
1 polymer ?
#
loop_
_entity_poly.entity_id
_entity_poly.type
_entity_poly.pdbx_seq_one_letter_code
_entity_poly.pdbx_strand_id
1 'polypeptide(L)'
;MSTPSASRITLAHIHEAGLGPWIEPCRVLLEHLRGLERVIEDPDELPSAGVLGALRAAIAAPGPRQAAILRHQLCRLPLFEYRAAAAGEMWNPLVVPLEDFLKRHGDAVHFWRDWAPWPRPEEVSEWLDQWVRC
;
A
#
# COMPACT_ATOMS: atom_id res chain seq x y z
N MET A 1 18.08 -17.52 24.31
CA MET A 1 18.12 -16.81 23.02
C MET A 1 16.86 -15.98 22.92
N SER A 2 16.97 -14.68 23.14
CA SER A 2 15.82 -13.78 23.06
C SER A 2 15.47 -13.60 21.59
N THR A 3 14.35 -14.16 21.16
CA THR A 3 13.67 -13.71 19.94
C THR A 3 13.50 -12.20 20.05
N PRO A 4 13.95 -11.40 19.08
CA PRO A 4 13.63 -9.97 19.08
C PRO A 4 12.11 -9.86 19.09
N SER A 5 11.58 -9.29 20.18
CA SER A 5 10.17 -8.89 20.33
C SER A 5 9.69 -8.31 18.99
N ALA A 6 8.55 -8.75 18.45
CA ALA A 6 8.00 -8.35 17.14
C ALA A 6 8.05 -6.82 16.94
N SER A 7 9.19 -6.34 16.45
CA SER A 7 9.71 -5.04 16.85
C SER A 7 8.93 -3.94 16.17
N ARG A 8 8.52 -2.94 16.94
CA ARG A 8 7.98 -1.68 16.44
C ARG A 8 8.97 -1.11 15.41
N ILE A 9 8.55 -0.94 14.15
CA ILE A 9 9.36 -0.18 13.19
C ILE A 9 9.36 1.27 13.67
N THR A 10 10.56 1.83 13.85
CA THR A 10 10.76 3.22 14.19
C THR A 10 11.21 3.98 12.96
N LEU A 11 11.07 5.31 13.00
CA LEU A 11 11.59 6.18 11.95
C LEU A 11 13.11 6.00 11.77
N ALA A 12 13.84 5.76 12.87
CA ALA A 12 15.28 5.48 12.83
C ALA A 12 15.61 4.22 12.01
N HIS A 13 14.87 3.11 12.21
CA HIS A 13 15.09 1.89 11.42
C HIS A 13 14.90 2.11 9.91
N ILE A 14 13.91 2.94 9.53
CA ILE A 14 13.64 3.26 8.12
C ILE A 14 14.80 4.08 7.53
N HIS A 15 15.30 5.09 8.25
CA HIS A 15 16.44 5.89 7.78
C HIS A 15 17.75 5.10 7.74
N GLU A 16 18.03 4.27 8.74
CA GLU A 16 19.22 3.40 8.79
C GLU A 16 19.26 2.39 7.63
N ALA A 17 18.08 1.92 7.19
CA ALA A 17 17.95 1.07 6.01
C ALA A 17 17.99 1.84 4.66
N GLY A 18 18.27 3.15 4.68
CA GLY A 18 18.26 3.99 3.47
C GLY A 18 16.88 4.13 2.83
N LEU A 19 15.80 3.80 3.56
CA LEU A 19 14.41 3.84 3.08
C LEU A 19 13.71 5.17 3.39
N GLY A 20 14.45 6.19 3.85
CA GLY A 20 13.91 7.54 4.12
C GLY A 20 13.09 8.12 2.95
N PRO A 21 13.56 8.03 1.69
CA PRO A 21 12.80 8.48 0.51
C PRO A 21 11.46 7.76 0.29
N TRP A 22 11.24 6.61 0.95
CA TRP A 22 10.03 5.79 0.82
C TRP A 22 8.96 6.07 1.87
N ILE A 23 9.23 6.95 2.85
CA ILE A 23 8.24 7.33 3.86
C ILE A 23 7.01 7.97 3.21
N GLU A 24 7.24 8.92 2.31
CA GLU A 24 6.17 9.66 1.63
C GLU A 24 5.36 8.75 0.67
N PRO A 25 5.97 7.94 -0.22
CA PRO A 25 5.24 6.94 -1.00
C PRO A 25 4.33 6.04 -0.17
N CYS A 26 4.82 5.51 0.96
CA CYS A 26 4.03 4.69 1.87
C CYS A 26 2.85 5.48 2.47
N ARG A 27 3.08 6.74 2.85
CA ARG A 27 2.03 7.62 3.41
C ARG A 27 0.93 7.88 2.39
N VAL A 28 1.29 8.25 1.16
CA VAL A 28 0.33 8.56 0.09
C VAL A 28 -0.46 7.32 -0.32
N LEU A 29 0.19 6.15 -0.41
CA LEU A 29 -0.50 4.89 -0.68
C LEU A 29 -1.57 4.59 0.37
N LEU A 30 -1.24 4.72 1.67
CA LEU A 30 -2.20 4.50 2.76
C LEU A 30 -3.35 5.51 2.73
N GLU A 31 -3.07 6.76 2.36
CA GLU A 31 -4.08 7.81 2.22
C GLU A 31 -5.07 7.49 1.09
N HIS A 32 -4.56 7.07 -0.08
CA HIS A 32 -5.39 6.74 -1.23
C HIS A 32 -6.30 5.52 -1.00
N LEU A 33 -5.86 4.59 -0.16
CA LEU A 33 -6.58 3.35 0.14
C LEU A 33 -7.46 3.43 1.38
N ARG A 34 -7.42 4.55 2.09
CA ARG A 34 -8.22 4.75 3.31
C ARG A 34 -9.70 4.52 3.01
N GLY A 35 -10.33 3.69 3.84
CA GLY A 35 -11.73 3.26 3.67
C GLY A 35 -11.85 1.79 3.30
N LEU A 36 -10.80 1.16 2.74
CA LEU A 36 -10.79 -0.28 2.46
C LEU A 36 -10.92 -1.12 3.74
N GLU A 37 -10.54 -0.59 4.89
CA GLU A 37 -10.66 -1.27 6.19
C GLU A 37 -12.11 -1.60 6.55
N ARG A 38 -13.10 -1.00 5.86
CA ARG A 38 -14.53 -1.29 6.06
C ARG A 38 -15.01 -2.53 5.31
N VAL A 39 -14.24 -3.00 4.33
CA VAL A 39 -14.61 -4.13 3.46
C VAL A 39 -13.66 -5.32 3.58
N ILE A 40 -12.47 -5.10 4.13
CA ILE A 40 -11.49 -6.16 4.40
C ILE A 40 -11.83 -6.80 5.75
N GLU A 41 -12.09 -8.10 5.73
CA GLU A 41 -12.37 -8.88 6.93
C GLU A 41 -11.09 -9.38 7.63
N ASP A 42 -10.05 -9.70 6.85
CA ASP A 42 -8.78 -10.19 7.37
C ASP A 42 -7.88 -9.02 7.81
N PRO A 43 -7.53 -8.89 9.11
CA PRO A 43 -6.65 -7.84 9.60
C PRO A 43 -5.27 -7.81 8.93
N ASP A 44 -4.77 -8.96 8.45
CA ASP A 44 -3.46 -9.06 7.80
C ASP A 44 -3.50 -8.52 6.35
N GLU A 45 -4.69 -8.39 5.76
CA GLU A 45 -4.89 -7.81 4.43
C GLU A 45 -5.12 -6.28 4.46
N LEU A 46 -5.25 -5.68 5.65
CA LEU A 46 -5.44 -4.23 5.78
C LEU A 46 -4.27 -3.45 5.14
N PRO A 47 -4.51 -2.28 4.52
CA PRO A 47 -3.45 -1.50 3.87
C PRO A 47 -2.26 -1.23 4.79
N SER A 48 -2.54 -0.91 6.06
CA SER A 48 -1.51 -0.66 7.07
C SER A 48 -0.66 -1.90 7.40
N ALA A 49 -1.29 -3.08 7.47
CA ALA A 49 -0.60 -4.35 7.67
C ALA A 49 0.29 -4.70 6.47
N GLY A 50 -0.22 -4.55 5.25
CA GLY A 50 0.52 -4.77 4.02
C GLY A 50 1.75 -3.86 3.89
N VAL A 51 1.59 -2.55 4.10
CA VAL A 51 2.71 -1.59 4.07
C VAL A 51 3.73 -1.89 5.17
N LEU A 52 3.28 -2.22 6.38
CA LEU A 52 4.17 -2.59 7.48
C LEU A 52 4.95 -3.88 7.16
N GLY A 53 4.29 -4.87 6.58
CA GLY A 53 4.91 -6.12 6.12
C GLY A 53 6.00 -5.86 5.06
N ALA A 54 5.69 -5.02 4.08
CA ALA A 54 6.65 -4.61 3.04
C ALA A 54 7.88 -3.90 3.63
N LEU A 55 7.67 -2.98 4.58
CA LEU A 55 8.76 -2.30 5.29
C LEU A 55 9.62 -3.29 6.11
N ARG A 56 9.00 -4.23 6.84
CA ARG A 56 9.74 -5.26 7.58
C ARG A 56 10.60 -6.12 6.66
N ALA A 57 10.03 -6.57 5.55
CA ALA A 57 10.74 -7.38 4.57
C ALA A 57 11.93 -6.62 3.96
N ALA A 58 11.74 -5.34 3.63
CA ALA A 58 12.79 -4.50 3.09
C ALA A 58 13.91 -4.23 4.10
N ILE A 59 13.59 -3.90 5.36
CA ILE A 59 14.59 -3.66 6.41
C ILE A 59 15.40 -4.92 6.70
N ALA A 60 14.76 -6.10 6.69
CA ALA A 60 15.44 -7.38 6.92
C ALA A 60 16.32 -7.84 5.74
N ALA A 61 16.21 -7.20 4.57
CA ALA A 61 16.95 -7.59 3.39
C ALA A 61 18.38 -7.03 3.35
N PRO A 62 19.29 -7.61 2.54
CA PRO A 62 20.63 -7.08 2.33
C PRO A 62 20.61 -5.65 1.77
N GLY A 63 21.45 -4.77 2.33
CA GLY A 63 21.54 -3.33 2.05
C GLY A 63 21.26 -2.88 0.61
N PRO A 64 21.97 -3.38 -0.43
CA PRO A 64 21.80 -2.90 -1.80
C PRO A 64 20.44 -3.24 -2.43
N ARG A 65 19.62 -4.08 -1.79
CA ARG A 65 18.33 -4.54 -2.32
C ARG A 65 17.12 -4.00 -1.55
N GLN A 66 17.30 -3.28 -0.45
CA GLN A 66 16.21 -2.90 0.45
C GLN A 66 15.13 -2.07 -0.26
N ALA A 67 15.51 -1.02 -0.97
CA ALA A 67 14.57 -0.17 -1.72
C ALA A 67 13.87 -0.93 -2.85
N ALA A 68 14.60 -1.78 -3.58
CA ALA A 68 14.02 -2.60 -4.65
C ALA A 68 13.01 -3.62 -4.10
N ILE A 69 13.29 -4.21 -2.94
CA ILE A 69 12.37 -5.13 -2.24
C ILE A 69 11.14 -4.39 -1.75
N LEU A 70 11.31 -3.21 -1.13
CA LEU A 70 10.18 -2.40 -0.70
C LEU A 70 9.26 -2.08 -1.88
N ARG A 71 9.82 -1.55 -2.98
CA ARG A 71 9.07 -1.26 -4.21
C ARG A 71 8.33 -2.50 -4.69
N HIS A 72 9.03 -3.64 -4.83
CA HIS A 72 8.44 -4.87 -5.32
C HIS A 72 7.26 -5.34 -4.48
N GLN A 73 7.37 -5.25 -3.15
CA GLN A 73 6.32 -5.64 -2.22
C GLN A 73 5.14 -4.67 -2.28
N LEU A 74 5.39 -3.36 -2.25
CA LEU A 74 4.34 -2.34 -2.31
C LEU A 74 3.51 -2.46 -3.59
N CYS A 75 4.11 -2.73 -4.74
CA CYS A 75 3.40 -2.84 -6.03
C CYS A 75 2.55 -4.11 -6.16
N ARG A 76 2.68 -5.06 -5.23
CA ARG A 76 2.04 -6.38 -5.28
C ARG A 76 1.17 -6.65 -4.05
N LEU A 77 0.82 -5.60 -3.31
CA LEU A 77 -0.03 -5.77 -2.15
C LEU A 77 -1.41 -6.31 -2.58
N PRO A 78 -1.98 -7.30 -1.86
CA PRO A 78 -3.29 -7.87 -2.17
C PRO A 78 -4.43 -6.83 -2.19
N LEU A 79 -4.23 -5.67 -1.56
CA LEU A 79 -5.16 -4.54 -1.61
C LEU A 79 -5.52 -4.10 -3.05
N PHE A 80 -4.65 -4.35 -4.04
CA PHE A 80 -4.94 -4.03 -5.45
C PHE A 80 -5.84 -5.07 -6.11
N GLU A 81 -6.28 -6.10 -5.40
CA GLU A 81 -7.32 -7.03 -5.86
C GLU A 81 -8.73 -6.51 -5.53
N TYR A 82 -8.84 -5.51 -4.64
CA TYR A 82 -10.11 -4.91 -4.27
C TYR A 82 -10.58 -3.91 -5.33
N ARG A 83 -11.88 -3.91 -5.56
CA ARG A 83 -12.55 -3.07 -6.54
C ARG A 83 -13.69 -2.32 -5.89
N ALA A 84 -13.96 -1.15 -6.43
CA ALA A 84 -15.15 -0.39 -6.16
C ALA A 84 -15.68 0.18 -7.48
N ALA A 85 -16.99 0.11 -7.68
CA ALA A 85 -17.64 0.75 -8.82
C ALA A 85 -19.02 1.30 -8.44
N ALA A 86 -19.40 2.39 -9.09
CA ALA A 86 -20.72 3.01 -8.97
C ALA A 86 -21.05 3.77 -10.25
N ALA A 87 -22.32 3.74 -10.66
CA ALA A 87 -22.81 4.51 -11.81
C ALA A 87 -21.99 4.36 -13.12
N GLY A 88 -21.41 3.19 -13.36
CA GLY A 88 -20.57 2.92 -14.54
C GLY A 88 -19.13 3.44 -14.44
N GLU A 89 -18.75 4.08 -13.32
CA GLU A 89 -17.38 4.48 -12.99
C GLU A 89 -16.72 3.40 -12.12
N MET A 90 -15.49 3.03 -12.46
CA MET A 90 -14.65 2.13 -11.65
C MET A 90 -13.59 2.96 -10.92
N TRP A 91 -13.46 2.73 -9.62
CA TRP A 91 -12.44 3.38 -8.82
C TRP A 91 -11.03 2.97 -9.26
N ASN A 92 -10.18 3.97 -9.48
CA ASN A 92 -8.75 3.78 -9.69
C ASN A 92 -7.98 4.41 -8.51
N PRO A 93 -7.31 3.61 -7.66
CA PRO A 93 -6.60 4.11 -6.48
C PRO A 93 -5.45 5.06 -6.81
N LEU A 94 -4.90 5.05 -8.04
CA LEU A 94 -3.81 5.98 -8.41
C LEU A 94 -4.32 7.37 -8.81
N VAL A 95 -5.61 7.48 -9.13
CA VAL A 95 -6.23 8.72 -9.62
C VAL A 95 -6.96 9.45 -8.52
N VAL A 96 -7.71 8.73 -7.68
CA VAL A 96 -8.55 9.34 -6.63
C VAL A 96 -8.50 8.50 -5.35
N PRO A 97 -8.39 9.13 -4.16
CA PRO A 97 -8.54 8.43 -2.89
C PRO A 97 -9.91 7.76 -2.78
N LEU A 98 -9.96 6.57 -2.16
CA LEU A 98 -11.22 5.83 -2.01
C LEU A 98 -12.27 6.63 -1.26
N GLU A 99 -11.91 7.32 -0.17
CA GLU A 99 -12.87 8.14 0.57
C GLU A 99 -13.57 9.19 -0.30
N ASP A 100 -12.87 9.78 -1.27
CA ASP A 100 -13.46 10.77 -2.16
C ASP A 100 -14.35 10.13 -3.22
N PHE A 101 -14.01 8.94 -3.70
CA PHE A 101 -14.90 8.12 -4.52
C PHE A 101 -16.18 7.76 -3.75
N LEU A 102 -16.05 7.34 -2.49
CA LEU A 102 -17.19 7.03 -1.63
C LEU A 102 -18.06 8.25 -1.34
N LYS A 103 -17.48 9.43 -1.09
CA LYS A 103 -18.25 10.67 -0.91
C LYS A 103 -19.05 11.04 -2.14
N ARG A 104 -18.53 10.79 -3.34
CA ARG A 104 -19.19 11.12 -4.61
C ARG A 104 -20.40 10.22 -4.89
N HIS A 105 -20.30 8.93 -4.56
CA HIS A 105 -21.29 7.93 -4.97
C HIS A 105 -22.16 7.39 -3.82
N GLY A 106 -21.75 7.60 -2.57
CA GLY A 106 -22.48 7.17 -1.37
C GLY A 106 -22.69 5.65 -1.33
N ASP A 107 -23.89 5.24 -0.96
CA ASP A 107 -24.27 3.82 -0.78
C ASP A 107 -24.41 3.04 -2.10
N ALA A 108 -24.25 3.70 -3.26
CA ALA A 108 -24.31 3.05 -4.57
C ALA A 108 -23.02 2.32 -4.96
N VAL A 109 -22.00 2.34 -4.09
CA VAL A 109 -20.70 1.73 -4.35
C VAL A 109 -20.76 0.22 -4.07
N HIS A 110 -20.49 -0.55 -5.11
CA HIS A 110 -20.35 -2.00 -5.02
C HIS A 110 -18.88 -2.37 -4.90
N PHE A 111 -18.55 -3.20 -3.90
CA PHE A 111 -17.22 -3.73 -3.67
C PHE A 111 -17.13 -5.21 -4.05
N TRP A 112 -15.99 -5.62 -4.59
CA TRP A 112 -15.65 -7.02 -4.80
C TRP A 112 -14.14 -7.21 -4.84
N ARG A 113 -13.70 -8.47 -4.81
CA ARG A 113 -12.29 -8.87 -5.00
C ARG A 113 -12.16 -9.59 -6.33
N ASP A 114 -11.08 -9.30 -7.05
CA ASP A 114 -10.73 -9.94 -8.32
C ASP A 114 -9.34 -10.58 -8.22
N TRP A 115 -9.06 -11.60 -9.01
CA TRP A 115 -7.81 -12.36 -8.94
C TRP A 115 -6.61 -11.61 -9.55
N ALA A 116 -6.88 -10.70 -10.48
CA ALA A 116 -5.85 -9.88 -11.09
C ALA A 116 -5.75 -8.54 -10.35
N PRO A 117 -4.55 -8.02 -10.05
CA PRO A 117 -4.43 -6.69 -9.47
C PRO A 117 -4.84 -5.60 -10.47
N TRP A 118 -5.53 -4.59 -9.98
CA TRP A 118 -5.81 -3.33 -10.67
C TRP A 118 -5.60 -2.20 -9.67
N PRO A 119 -4.74 -1.22 -9.99
CA PRO A 119 -3.89 -1.12 -11.17
C PRO A 119 -2.83 -2.23 -11.22
N ARG A 120 -2.17 -2.38 -12.38
CA ARG A 120 -1.09 -3.36 -12.53
C ARG A 120 0.13 -2.94 -11.70
N PRO A 121 0.96 -3.91 -11.25
CA PRO A 121 2.15 -3.60 -10.45
C PRO A 121 3.09 -2.57 -11.09
N GLU A 122 3.20 -2.57 -12.42
CA GLU A 122 4.02 -1.63 -13.18
C GLU A 122 3.48 -0.19 -13.06
N GLU A 123 2.15 -0.02 -13.17
CA GLU A 123 1.49 1.28 -13.03
C GLU A 123 1.62 1.82 -11.60
N VAL A 124 1.50 0.94 -10.60
CA VAL A 124 1.74 1.30 -9.20
C VAL A 124 3.18 1.73 -8.98
N SER A 125 4.15 1.03 -9.59
CA SER A 125 5.56 1.38 -9.49
C SER A 125 5.84 2.77 -10.06
N GLU A 126 5.36 3.05 -11.27
CA GLU A 126 5.51 4.36 -11.92
C GLU A 126 4.84 5.48 -11.12
N TRP A 127 3.69 5.19 -10.52
CA TRP A 127 3.00 6.15 -9.65
C TRP A 127 3.76 6.42 -8.36
N LEU A 128 4.29 5.38 -7.69
CA LEU A 128 5.08 5.54 -6.46
C LEU A 128 6.36 6.36 -6.70
N ASP A 129 6.98 6.23 -7.87
CA ASP A 129 8.19 6.98 -8.23
C ASP A 129 7.99 8.50 -8.25
N GLN A 130 6.76 8.98 -8.46
CA GLN A 130 6.42 10.41 -8.39
C GLN A 130 6.54 10.97 -6.98
N TRP A 131 6.46 10.10 -5.97
CA TRP A 131 6.48 10.45 -4.55
C TRP A 131 7.84 10.21 -3.90
N VAL A 132 8.72 9.44 -4.53
CA VAL A 132 10.09 9.22 -4.07
C VAL A 132 10.89 10.50 -4.33
N ARG A 133 11.04 11.34 -3.31
CA ARG A 133 11.88 12.56 -3.39
C ARG A 133 13.33 12.22 -3.08
N CYS A 134 14.24 12.65 -3.96
CA CYS A 134 15.69 12.60 -3.74
C CYS A 134 16.11 13.54 -2.61
#